data_AF-A0A8T5JAQ7-F1
#
_entry.id   AF-A0A8T5JAQ7-F1
#
_cell.length_a   1.000
_cell.length_b   1.000
_cell.length_c   1.000
_cell.angle_alpha   90.00
_cell.angle_beta   90.00
_cell.angle_gamma   90.00
#
_symmetry.space_group_name_H-M   'P 1'
#
loop_
_entity.id
_entity.type
_entity.pdbx_description
1 polymer ?
#
loop_
_entity_poly.entity_id
_entity_poly.type
_entity_poly.pdbx_seq_one_letter_code
_entity_poly.pdbx_strand_id
1 'polypeptide(L)' 'LSATSLAIMAFTGDGGNYHLAISGFTFLASVICYLIIPATNRAKDENNMKKFDLLHKLSVWLTITILLTNIAFLFI' A
#
# COMPACT_ATOMS: atom_id res chain seq x y z
N LEU A 1 -4.18 -10.00 -5.45
CA LEU A 1 -5.51 -9.73 -4.86
C LEU A 1 -5.98 -8.30 -5.14
N SER A 2 -5.18 -7.25 -4.86
CA SER A 2 -5.52 -5.86 -5.20
C SER A 2 -5.50 -5.56 -6.71
N ALA A 3 -4.51 -6.07 -7.45
CA ALA A 3 -4.45 -5.89 -8.90
C ALA A 3 -5.62 -6.57 -9.63
N THR A 4 -6.07 -7.72 -9.13
CA THR A 4 -7.20 -8.48 -9.69
C THR A 4 -8.53 -7.79 -9.41
N SER A 5 -8.73 -7.21 -8.22
CA SER A 5 -9.96 -6.46 -7.92
C SER A 5 -10.05 -5.14 -8.70
N LEU A 6 -8.92 -4.45 -8.90
CA LEU A 6 -8.87 -3.23 -9.72
C LEU A 6 -9.23 -3.53 -11.18
N ALA A 7 -8.67 -4.61 -11.75
CA ALA A 7 -8.97 -5.04 -13.11
C ALA A 7 -10.45 -5.40 -13.26
N ILE A 8 -11.02 -6.19 -12.34
CA ILE A 8 -12.43 -6.58 -12.37
C ILE A 8 -13.34 -5.35 -12.33
N MET A 9 -13.05 -4.34 -11.49
CA MET A 9 -13.87 -3.12 -11.47
C MET A 9 -13.72 -2.26 -12.72
N ALA A 10 -12.52 -2.19 -13.30
CA ALA A 10 -12.28 -1.46 -14.55
C ALA A 10 -13.01 -2.10 -15.75
N PHE A 11 -13.14 -3.43 -15.78
CA PHE A 11 -13.83 -4.15 -16.85
C PHE A 11 -15.34 -4.30 -16.63
N THR A 12 -15.81 -4.38 -15.37
CA THR A 12 -17.24 -4.57 -15.07
C THR A 12 -18.00 -3.25 -14.92
N GLY A 13 -17.34 -2.11 -14.64
CA GLY A 13 -17.96 -0.77 -14.60
C GLY A 13 -19.01 -0.55 -13.50
N ASP A 14 -19.35 -1.59 -12.74
CA ASP A 14 -20.41 -1.64 -11.72
C ASP A 14 -19.91 -1.30 -10.30
N GLY A 15 -18.60 -1.15 -10.13
CA GLY A 15 -17.99 -0.80 -8.84
C GLY A 15 -18.23 0.67 -8.50
N GLY A 16 -19.14 0.96 -7.58
CA GLY A 16 -19.38 2.32 -7.08
C GLY A 16 -18.08 3.06 -6.74
N ASN A 17 -18.05 4.38 -6.95
CA ASN A 17 -16.85 5.24 -6.92
C ASN A 17 -15.90 4.99 -5.73
N TYR A 18 -16.44 4.61 -4.57
CA TYR A 18 -15.69 4.29 -3.36
C TYR A 18 -14.81 3.04 -3.50
N HIS A 19 -15.32 2.01 -4.15
CA HIS A 19 -14.67 0.71 -4.24
C HIS A 19 -13.48 0.76 -5.22
N LEU A 20 -13.61 1.53 -6.31
CA LEU A 20 -12.53 1.81 -7.25
C LEU A 20 -11.42 2.65 -6.60
N ALA A 21 -11.78 3.69 -5.85
CA ALA A 21 -10.83 4.54 -5.14
C ALA A 21 -10.00 3.75 -4.11
N ILE A 22 -10.64 2.87 -3.34
CA ILE A 22 -9.99 2.04 -2.32
C ILE A 22 -9.09 0.99 -2.94
N SER A 23 -9.54 0.33 -4.02
CA SER A 23 -8.74 -0.66 -4.74
C SER A 23 -7.49 0.00 -5.35
N GLY A 24 -7.65 1.19 -5.95
CA GLY A 24 -6.55 1.98 -6.50
C GLY A 24 -5.54 2.42 -5.43
N PHE A 25 -6.05 2.90 -4.29
CA PHE A 25 -5.23 3.27 -3.14
C PHE A 25 -4.44 2.07 -2.60
N THR A 26 -5.09 0.91 -2.42
CA THR A 26 -4.46 -0.31 -1.91
C THR A 26 -3.37 -0.81 -2.86
N PHE A 27 -3.62 -0.75 -4.17
CA PHE A 27 -2.63 -1.11 -5.18
C PHE A 27 -1.42 -0.17 -5.13
N LEU A 28 -1.62 1.15 -5.19
CA LEU A 28 -0.54 2.13 -5.12
C LEU A 28 0.26 2.00 -3.83
N ALA A 29 -0.42 1.86 -2.69
CA ALA A 29 0.23 1.71 -1.40
C ALA A 29 1.05 0.41 -1.32
N SER A 30 0.57 -0.70 -1.90
CA SER A 30 1.34 -1.95 -1.99
C SER A 30 2.60 -1.82 -2.87
N VAL A 31 2.51 -1.08 -3.98
CA VAL A 31 3.66 -0.80 -4.86
C VAL A 31 4.69 0.06 -4.12
N ILE A 32 4.23 1.09 -3.40
CA ILE A 32 5.10 1.96 -2.59
C ILE A 32 5.81 1.16 -1.50
N CYS A 33 5.11 0.27 -0.79
CA CYS A 33 5.73 -0.64 0.18
C CYS A 33 6.84 -1.48 -0.47
N TYR A 34 6.59 -2.02 -1.66
CA TYR A 34 7.58 -2.84 -2.36
C TYR A 34 8.82 -2.05 -2.77
N LEU A 35 8.66 -0.78 -3.16
CA LEU A 35 9.75 0.13 -3.51
C LEU A 35 10.51 0.67 -2.29
N ILE A 36 9.87 0.76 -1.12
CA ILE A 36 10.52 1.18 0.12
C ILE A 36 11.52 0.12 0.61
N ILE A 37 11.30 -1.17 0.35
CA ILE A 37 12.20 -2.26 0.78
C ILE A 37 13.65 -2.07 0.27
N PRO A 38 13.92 -1.91 -1.04
CA PRO A 38 15.28 -1.71 -1.53
C PRO A 38 15.88 -0.38 -1.05
N ALA A 39 15.09 0.68 -0.90
CA ALA A 39 15.57 1.95 -0.37
C ALA A 39 15.95 1.87 1.13
N THR A 40 15.20 1.09 1.90
CA THR A 40 15.49 0.81 3.32
C THR A 40 16.76 -0.02 3.46
N ASN A 41 16.90 -1.07 2.64
CA ASN A 41 18.10 -1.90 2.62
C ASN A 41 19.34 -1.09 2.20
N ARG A 42 19.22 -0.22 1.19
CA ARG A 42 20.32 0.68 0.78
C ARG A 42 20.72 1.66 1.88
N ALA A 43 19.76 2.20 2.64
CA ALA A 43 20.05 3.06 3.79
C ALA A 43 20.75 2.31 4.93
N LYS A 44 20.47 1.02 5.12
CA LYS A 44 21.17 0.15 6.07
C LYS A 44 22.61 -0.12 5.62
N ASP A 45 22.81 -0.41 4.33
CA ASP A 45 24.13 -0.68 3.75
C ASP A 45 25.04 0.57 3.76
N GLU A 46 24.46 1.76 3.60
CA GLU A 46 25.15 3.05 3.77
C GLU A 46 25.40 3.46 5.24
N ASN A 47 25.09 2.57 6.21
CA ASN A 47 25.15 2.84 7.66
C ASN A 47 24.31 4.05 8.12
N ASN A 48 23.37 4.50 7.29
CA ASN A 48 22.55 5.68 7.56
C ASN A 48 21.32 5.30 8.39
N MET A 49 21.54 5.02 9.67
CA MET A 49 20.53 4.52 10.59
C MET A 49 19.32 5.46 10.74
N LYS A 50 19.50 6.78 10.57
CA LYS A 50 18.39 7.76 10.60
C LYS A 50 17.43 7.58 9.42
N LYS A 51 17.96 7.40 8.21
CA LYS A 51 17.15 7.16 7.01
C LYS A 51 16.50 5.78 7.06
N PHE A 52 17.22 4.77 7.57
CA PHE A 52 16.68 3.43 7.77
C PHE A 52 15.47 3.43 8.71
N ASP A 53 15.58 4.04 9.90
CA ASP A 53 14.46 4.08 10.86
C ASP A 53 13.24 4.84 10.31
N LEU A 54 13.47 5.94 9.58
CA LEU A 54 12.40 6.70 8.94
C LEU A 54 11.69 5.89 7.85
N LEU A 55 12.43 5.30 6.90
CA LEU A 55 11.83 4.50 5.82
C LEU A 55 11.15 3.24 6.36
N HIS A 56 11.75 2.58 7.36
CA HIS A 56 11.19 1.39 7.97
C HIS A 56 9.86 1.71 8.67
N LYS A 57 9.83 2.72 9.54
CA LYS A 57 8.60 3.18 10.22
C LYS A 57 7.52 3.60 9.22
N LEU A 58 7.91 4.28 8.15
CA LEU A 58 6.99 4.71 7.10
C LEU A 58 6.35 3.50 6.40
N SER A 59 7.12 2.45 6.09
CA SER A 59 6.58 1.21 5.49
C SER A 59 5.60 0.49 6.43
N VAL A 60 5.89 0.45 7.73
CA VAL A 60 5.06 -0.20 8.74
C VAL A 60 3.77 0.57 8.95
N TRP A 61 3.85 1.89 9.05
CA TRP A 61 2.64 2.73 9.12
C TRP A 61 1.78 2.60 7.88
N LEU A 62 2.38 2.61 6.68
CA LEU A 62 1.65 2.46 5.43
C LEU A 62 0.90 1.11 5.38
N THR A 63 1.56 0.01 5.76
CA THR A 63 0.93 -1.32 5.78
C THR A 63 -0.16 -1.44 6.84
N ILE A 64 0.02 -0.86 8.03
CA ILE A 64 -1.03 -0.79 9.06
C ILE A 64 -2.23 0.02 8.56
N THR A 65 -2.01 1.17 7.92
CA THR A 65 -3.10 1.98 7.36
C THR A 65 -3.86 1.21 6.27
N ILE A 66 -3.16 0.53 5.35
CA ILE A 66 -3.80 -0.33 4.34
C ILE A 66 -4.66 -1.40 5.02
N LEU A 67 -4.12 -2.08 6.05
CA LEU A 67 -4.84 -3.12 6.78
C LEU A 67 -6.11 -2.57 7.43
N LEU A 68 -6.02 -1.42 8.10
CA LEU A 68 -7.16 -0.76 8.74
C LEU A 68 -8.21 -0.32 7.72
N THR A 69 -7.80 0.25 6.59
CA THR A 69 -8.72 0.60 5.49
C THR A 69 -9.43 -0.63 4.93
N ASN A 70 -8.70 -1.75 4.77
CA ASN A 70 -9.27 -2.99 4.25
C ASN A 70 -10.25 -3.64 5.23
N ILE A 71 -9.96 -3.58 6.54
CA ILE A 71 -10.87 -4.07 7.59
C ILE A 71 -12.10 -3.15 7.71
N ALA A 72 -11.93 -1.83 7.69
CA ALA A 72 -13.04 -0.88 7.76
C ALA A 72 -14.05 -1.09 6.62
N PHE A 73 -13.58 -1.52 5.45
CA PHE A 73 -14.45 -1.89 4.33
C PHE A 73 -15.35 -3.09 4.63
N LEU A 74 -14.94 -4.08 5.43
CA LEU A 74 -15.82 -5.20 5.79
C LEU A 74 -17.05 -4.77 6.60
N PHE A 75 -17.03 -3.57 7.18
CA PHE A 75 -18.11 -3.00 7.98
C PHE A 75 -18.93 -1.94 7.22
N ILE A 76 -18.61 -1.65 5.96
CA ILE A 76 -19.35 -0.75 5.06
C ILE A 76 -20.09 -1.59 4.01
#